data_AF-J9FZH3-F1
#
_entry.id   AF-J9FZH3-F1
#
_cell.length_a   1.000
_cell.length_b   1.000
_cell.length_c   1.000
_cell.angle_alpha   90.00
_cell.angle_beta   90.00
_cell.angle_gamma   90.00
#
_symmetry.space_group_name_H-M   'P 1'
#
loop_
_entity.id
_entity.type
_entity.pdbx_description
1 polymer ?
#
loop_
_entity_poly.entity_id
_entity_poly.type
_entity_poly.pdbx_seq_one_letter_code
_entity_poly.pdbx_strand_id
1 'polypeptide(L)'
;MLSNEKYKGDALLQKEFTVDFLKKKMKKNKGELPQYYVEEDHEPIISPWLFDYVQKKLDARFEIGNTRYSGVTLLSSKLICGKCGSIYGPKPWHSTSYNNLVWQCRRRHVKENKCLAFNIYDKMLHFAVHDMAMHEVCRRNIEQTVADAVLPLMPDDRKRKALEWLRDFRLRDIWKLQSDETDIALVIDRIVVMEDGAAEVHLIDEKVQNYTFPEFHPAQYKAERQKEKDKKKKPARKPVPKVPTVMTLCENCGESIQQYAGRKPKRFCCNECRNQWWNQHLDQVKRKSYYE
;
A
#
# COMPACT_ATOMS: atom_id res chain seq x y z
N MET A 1 17.08 15.04 -6.28
CA MET A 1 16.93 16.37 -5.64
C MET A 1 17.61 16.44 -4.28
N LEU A 2 17.79 15.35 -3.52
CA LEU A 2 18.39 15.41 -2.17
C LEU A 2 19.93 15.47 -2.11
N SER A 3 20.65 15.35 -3.23
CA SER A 3 22.12 15.28 -3.25
C SER A 3 22.79 16.55 -3.76
N ASN A 4 22.05 17.67 -3.88
CA ASN A 4 22.62 18.93 -4.33
C ASN A 4 23.31 19.63 -3.16
N GLU A 5 24.63 19.80 -3.25
CA GLU A 5 25.47 20.37 -2.21
C GLU A 5 25.07 21.79 -1.81
N LYS A 6 24.40 22.53 -2.71
CA LYS A 6 23.85 23.86 -2.43
C LYS A 6 22.91 23.89 -1.23
N TYR A 7 22.21 22.79 -0.94
CA TYR A 7 21.31 22.78 0.22
C TYR A 7 22.04 22.92 1.56
N LYS A 8 23.32 22.51 1.64
CA LYS A 8 24.15 22.68 2.83
C LYS A 8 25.04 23.93 2.80
N GLY A 9 24.83 24.83 1.83
CA GLY A 9 25.62 26.06 1.68
C GLY A 9 26.88 25.93 0.82
N ASP A 10 27.16 24.74 0.27
CA ASP A 10 28.36 24.51 -0.54
C ASP A 10 28.07 24.69 -2.03
N ALA A 11 29.12 24.91 -2.84
CA ALA A 11 28.98 25.03 -4.29
C ALA A 11 30.08 24.28 -5.03
N LEU A 12 29.70 23.39 -5.95
CA LEU A 12 30.62 22.84 -6.94
C LEU A 12 30.52 23.67 -8.24
N LEU A 13 31.58 24.43 -8.50
CA LEU A 13 31.72 25.26 -9.70
C LEU A 13 32.16 24.42 -10.90
N GLN A 14 31.83 24.89 -12.11
CA GLN A 14 32.28 24.29 -13.36
C GLN A 14 31.83 22.82 -13.57
N LYS A 15 30.60 22.49 -13.15
CA LYS A 15 29.94 21.20 -13.44
C LYS A 15 29.76 20.94 -14.93
N GLU A 16 29.65 21.99 -15.72
CA GLU A 16 29.48 21.94 -17.17
C GLU A 16 30.33 23.03 -17.83
N PHE A 17 30.73 22.81 -19.07
CA PHE A 17 31.54 23.76 -19.85
C PHE A 17 31.11 23.80 -21.32
N THR A 18 31.45 24.88 -22.00
CA THR A 18 31.15 25.06 -23.43
C THR A 18 32.22 24.40 -24.27
N VAL A 19 31.85 23.41 -25.07
CA VAL A 19 32.77 22.69 -25.98
C VAL A 19 32.96 23.47 -27.27
N ASP A 20 31.88 24.05 -27.78
CA ASP A 20 31.84 24.81 -29.03
C ASP A 20 31.17 26.16 -28.75
N PHE A 21 31.96 27.22 -28.82
CA PHE A 21 31.53 28.58 -28.52
C PHE A 21 30.59 29.15 -29.60
N LEU A 22 30.74 28.73 -30.86
CA LEU A 22 29.85 29.15 -31.95
C LEU A 22 28.48 28.48 -31.81
N LYS A 23 28.46 27.20 -31.45
CA LYS A 23 27.22 26.42 -31.31
C LYS A 23 26.61 26.48 -29.90
N LYS A 24 27.25 27.19 -28.96
CA LYS A 24 26.90 27.25 -27.52
C LYS A 24 26.63 25.87 -26.92
N LYS A 25 27.39 24.86 -27.36
CA LYS A 25 27.15 23.47 -26.96
C LYS A 25 27.79 23.23 -25.59
N MET A 26 26.94 23.13 -24.57
CA MET A 26 27.31 22.76 -23.20
C MET A 26 27.56 21.25 -23.09
N LYS A 27 28.55 20.84 -22.29
CA LYS A 27 28.84 19.46 -21.93
C LYS A 27 29.14 19.38 -20.44
N LYS A 28 28.68 18.31 -19.77
CA LYS A 28 29.08 18.01 -18.39
C LYS A 28 30.57 17.77 -18.30
N ASN A 29 31.19 18.42 -17.34
CA ASN A 29 32.60 18.26 -17.01
C ASN A 29 32.79 16.96 -16.21
N LYS A 30 33.51 16.00 -16.79
CA LYS A 30 33.90 14.72 -16.20
C LYS A 30 35.39 14.68 -15.86
N GLY A 31 36.02 15.85 -15.77
CA GLY A 31 37.46 16.00 -15.54
C GLY A 31 38.21 16.60 -16.73
N GLU A 32 37.52 17.02 -17.80
CA GLU A 32 38.17 17.74 -18.91
C GLU A 32 38.70 19.12 -18.49
N LEU A 33 38.05 19.75 -17.52
CA LEU A 33 38.52 21.01 -16.92
C LEU A 33 38.52 20.89 -15.39
N PRO A 34 39.34 21.67 -14.67
CA PRO A 34 39.29 21.72 -13.21
C PRO A 34 37.88 22.04 -12.69
N GLN A 35 37.49 21.37 -11.61
CA GLN A 35 36.27 21.67 -10.86
C GLN A 35 36.67 22.15 -9.47
N TYR A 36 36.01 23.19 -8.98
CA TYR A 36 36.32 23.78 -7.67
C TYR A 36 35.12 23.57 -6.75
N TYR A 37 35.36 22.93 -5.61
CA TYR A 37 34.39 22.80 -4.53
C TYR A 37 34.64 23.92 -3.53
N VAL A 38 33.63 24.74 -3.29
CA VAL A 38 33.67 25.84 -2.33
C VAL A 38 32.76 25.48 -1.17
N GLU A 39 33.34 25.45 0.03
CA GLU A 39 32.61 25.27 1.29
C GLU A 39 32.06 26.62 1.75
N GLU A 40 30.85 26.62 2.34
CA GLU A 40 30.21 27.83 2.89
C GLU A 40 30.07 28.99 1.89
N ASP A 41 29.80 28.67 0.61
CA ASP A 41 29.54 29.64 -0.47
C ASP A 41 28.34 30.56 -0.18
N HIS A 42 27.30 30.03 0.48
CA HIS A 42 26.12 30.79 0.90
C HIS A 42 25.48 30.20 2.16
N GLU A 43 24.54 30.96 2.75
CA GLU A 43 23.78 30.50 3.91
C GLU A 43 23.06 29.17 3.59
N PRO A 44 23.28 28.11 4.40
CA PRO A 44 22.66 26.81 4.17
C PRO A 44 21.13 26.87 4.25
N ILE A 45 20.45 26.26 3.28
CA ILE A 45 18.98 26.09 3.32
C ILE A 45 18.60 25.05 4.39
N ILE A 46 19.42 24.00 4.53
CA ILE A 46 19.34 23.02 5.62
C ILE A 46 20.71 22.90 6.28
N SER A 47 20.72 22.47 7.54
CA SER A 47 21.98 22.29 8.25
C SER A 47 22.88 21.25 7.58
N PRO A 48 24.22 21.49 7.51
CA PRO A 48 25.16 20.54 6.91
C PRO A 48 25.07 19.13 7.49
N TRP A 49 24.93 19.02 8.82
CA TRP A 49 24.79 17.72 9.48
C TRP A 49 23.55 16.94 8.99
N LEU A 50 22.45 17.63 8.70
CA LEU A 50 21.21 17.01 8.22
C LEU A 50 21.38 16.55 6.78
N PHE A 51 22.04 17.36 5.94
CA PHE A 51 22.37 16.98 4.58
C PHE A 51 23.24 15.71 4.55
N ASP A 52 24.29 15.67 5.37
CA ASP A 52 25.21 14.53 5.46
C ASP A 52 24.51 13.28 5.98
N TYR A 53 23.63 13.43 6.97
CA TYR A 53 22.78 12.35 7.47
C TYR A 53 21.88 11.78 6.35
N VAL A 54 21.26 12.65 5.55
CA VAL A 54 20.42 12.23 4.42
C VAL A 54 21.25 11.52 3.34
N GLN A 55 22.46 12.00 3.00
CA GLN A 55 23.32 11.30 2.05
C GLN A 55 23.66 9.88 2.54
N LYS A 56 24.07 9.73 3.80
CA LYS A 56 24.33 8.41 4.40
C LYS A 56 23.12 7.47 4.31
N LYS A 57 21.90 7.99 4.53
CA LYS A 57 20.67 7.21 4.38
C LYS A 57 20.35 6.86 2.93
N LEU A 58 20.72 7.69 1.96
CA LEU A 58 20.58 7.38 0.54
C LEU A 58 21.58 6.30 0.12
N ASP A 59 22.83 6.40 0.54
CA ASP A 59 23.88 5.42 0.23
C ASP A 59 23.54 4.05 0.82
N ALA A 60 23.10 4.01 2.08
CA ALA A 60 22.62 2.76 2.71
C ALA A 60 21.44 2.12 1.93
N ARG A 61 20.58 2.91 1.29
CA ARG A 61 19.50 2.37 0.43
C ARG A 61 20.02 1.78 -0.88
N PHE A 62 21.16 2.24 -1.38
CA PHE A 62 21.79 1.67 -2.58
C PHE A 62 22.52 0.36 -2.27
N GLU A 63 23.12 0.24 -1.09
CA GLU A 63 23.83 -0.97 -0.67
C GLU A 63 22.90 -2.16 -0.41
N ILE A 64 21.64 -1.90 -0.02
CA ILE A 64 20.65 -2.95 0.24
C ILE A 64 20.22 -3.61 -1.08
N GLY A 65 20.80 -4.78 -1.34
CA GLY A 65 20.24 -5.80 -2.22
C GLY A 65 20.34 -5.56 -3.73
N ASN A 66 21.39 -4.84 -4.17
CA ASN A 66 21.81 -4.66 -5.57
C ASN A 66 20.64 -4.29 -6.53
N THR A 67 19.58 -3.69 -5.99
CA THR A 67 18.35 -3.37 -6.72
C THR A 67 17.73 -2.08 -6.17
N ARG A 68 16.93 -1.41 -7.00
CA ARG A 68 16.26 -0.15 -6.65
C ARG A 68 15.37 -0.34 -5.42
N TYR A 69 15.62 0.48 -4.39
CA TYR A 69 14.71 0.68 -3.27
C TYR A 69 13.34 1.12 -3.79
N SER A 70 12.30 0.33 -3.53
CA SER A 70 10.91 0.70 -3.80
C SER A 70 10.20 0.92 -2.48
N GLY A 71 9.81 2.16 -2.18
CA GLY A 71 8.98 2.51 -1.02
C GLY A 71 7.48 2.43 -1.30
N VAL A 72 7.06 1.56 -2.23
CA VAL A 72 5.65 1.46 -2.68
C VAL A 72 4.78 0.77 -1.63
N THR A 73 5.32 -0.27 -1.00
CA THR A 73 4.68 -0.91 0.16
C THR A 73 5.66 -0.90 1.33
N LEU A 74 5.13 -0.93 2.54
CA LEU A 74 5.88 -0.91 3.80
C LEU A 74 7.04 -1.91 3.85
N LEU A 75 6.79 -3.11 3.32
CA LEU A 75 7.69 -4.25 3.36
C LEU A 75 8.58 -4.34 2.12
N SER A 76 8.30 -3.51 1.10
CA SER A 76 9.14 -3.43 -0.08
C SER A 76 10.53 -2.91 0.31
N SER A 77 11.58 -3.64 -0.10
CA SER A 77 12.98 -3.32 0.23
C SER A 77 13.44 -3.60 1.67
N LYS A 78 12.54 -4.09 2.54
CA LYS A 78 12.92 -4.61 3.88
C LYS A 78 13.27 -6.09 3.85
N LEU A 79 12.66 -6.85 2.94
CA LEU A 79 12.90 -8.28 2.81
C LEU A 79 14.08 -8.60 1.88
N ILE A 80 15.11 -9.22 2.43
CA ILE A 80 16.35 -9.57 1.74
C ILE A 80 16.49 -11.09 1.71
N CYS A 81 16.95 -11.63 0.59
CA CYS A 81 17.25 -13.06 0.47
C CYS A 81 18.64 -13.37 1.04
N GLY A 82 18.71 -14.18 2.09
CA GLY A 82 19.98 -14.65 2.67
C GLY A 82 20.84 -15.47 1.71
N LYS A 83 20.22 -16.15 0.73
CA LYS A 83 20.95 -16.94 -0.29
C LYS A 83 21.71 -16.11 -1.32
N CYS A 84 21.09 -15.03 -1.82
CA CYS A 84 21.62 -14.30 -2.98
C CYS A 84 21.70 -12.78 -2.81
N GLY A 85 21.36 -12.27 -1.63
CA GLY A 85 21.32 -10.84 -1.30
C GLY A 85 20.21 -10.04 -2.01
N SER A 86 19.49 -10.62 -2.97
CA SER A 86 18.45 -9.88 -3.71
C SER A 86 17.20 -9.62 -2.86
N ILE A 87 16.53 -8.51 -3.13
CA ILE A 87 15.28 -8.12 -2.46
C ILE A 87 14.12 -9.04 -2.88
N TYR A 88 13.21 -9.34 -1.95
CA TYR A 88 11.93 -9.99 -2.25
C TYR A 88 10.92 -9.01 -2.87
N GLY A 89 10.12 -9.49 -3.81
CA GLY A 89 9.04 -8.71 -4.41
C GLY A 89 7.70 -9.43 -4.33
N PRO A 90 6.59 -8.70 -4.16
CA PRO A 90 5.26 -9.29 -4.20
C PRO A 90 4.91 -9.74 -5.63
N LYS A 91 4.35 -10.94 -5.74
CA LYS A 91 3.89 -11.53 -6.99
C LYS A 91 2.51 -12.18 -6.81
N PRO A 92 1.59 -12.02 -7.77
CA PRO A 92 0.35 -12.77 -7.76
C PRO A 92 0.64 -14.26 -7.93
N TRP A 93 0.02 -15.10 -7.11
CA TRP A 93 0.16 -16.54 -7.13
C TRP A 93 -1.20 -17.19 -7.41
N HIS A 94 -1.26 -17.96 -8.52
CA HIS A 94 -2.44 -18.54 -9.19
C HIS A 94 -3.30 -17.58 -10.03
N SER A 95 -3.90 -18.10 -11.12
CA SER A 95 -4.34 -17.27 -12.26
C SER A 95 -5.84 -16.98 -12.40
N THR A 96 -6.75 -17.59 -11.64
CA THR A 96 -8.15 -17.68 -12.14
C THR A 96 -9.28 -17.24 -11.20
N SER A 97 -9.09 -17.20 -9.87
CA SER A 97 -10.15 -16.66 -8.96
C SER A 97 -9.68 -16.22 -7.58
N TYR A 98 -8.43 -16.48 -7.21
CA TYR A 98 -7.85 -16.21 -5.90
C TYR A 98 -6.46 -15.61 -6.09
N ASN A 99 -6.37 -14.28 -6.03
CA ASN A 99 -5.12 -13.57 -6.16
C ASN A 99 -4.43 -13.54 -4.78
N ASN A 100 -3.80 -14.64 -4.38
CA ASN A 100 -2.97 -14.63 -3.18
C ASN A 100 -1.64 -13.96 -3.56
N LEU A 101 -1.28 -12.90 -2.83
CA LEU A 101 0.02 -12.27 -3.00
C LEU A 101 1.06 -13.12 -2.28
N VAL A 102 2.14 -13.44 -2.97
CA VAL A 102 3.28 -14.18 -2.43
C VAL A 102 4.55 -13.37 -2.69
N TRP A 103 5.37 -13.24 -1.67
CA TRP A 103 6.67 -12.60 -1.75
C TRP A 103 7.70 -13.62 -2.20
N GLN A 104 8.39 -13.30 -3.29
CA GLN A 104 9.41 -14.15 -3.87
C GLN A 104 10.70 -13.37 -4.11
N CYS A 105 11.83 -14.04 -3.96
CA CYS A 105 13.12 -13.48 -4.36
C CYS A 105 13.07 -13.01 -5.83
N ARG A 106 13.46 -11.76 -6.11
CA ARG A 106 13.45 -11.21 -7.47
C ARG A 106 14.31 -12.02 -8.45
N ARG A 107 15.43 -12.58 -7.99
CA ARG A 107 16.34 -13.40 -8.80
C ARG A 107 15.75 -14.76 -9.23
N ARG A 108 14.63 -15.19 -8.64
CA ARG A 108 13.90 -16.41 -9.06
C ARG A 108 13.48 -16.37 -10.54
N HIS A 109 13.17 -15.18 -11.05
CA HIS A 109 12.64 -14.96 -12.40
C HIS A 109 13.72 -14.56 -13.42
N VAL A 110 15.00 -14.63 -13.06
CA VAL A 110 16.13 -14.34 -13.97
C VAL A 110 16.41 -15.57 -14.84
N LYS A 111 16.97 -15.38 -16.05
CA LYS A 111 17.27 -16.48 -16.98
C LYS A 111 18.33 -17.44 -16.43
N GLU A 112 19.43 -16.87 -15.91
CA GLU A 112 20.59 -17.60 -15.38
C GLU A 112 20.69 -17.42 -13.86
N ASN A 113 21.28 -18.40 -13.16
CA ASN A 113 21.50 -18.38 -11.70
C ASN A 113 20.24 -18.05 -10.87
N LYS A 114 19.15 -18.79 -11.16
CA LYS A 114 17.86 -18.63 -10.49
C LYS A 114 17.99 -18.91 -8.99
N CYS A 115 17.45 -17.98 -8.20
CA CYS A 115 17.35 -18.16 -6.75
C CYS A 115 16.03 -18.82 -6.37
N LEU A 116 16.08 -20.05 -5.86
CA LEU A 116 14.92 -20.83 -5.41
C LEU A 116 14.60 -20.67 -3.92
N ALA A 117 15.05 -19.58 -3.29
CA ALA A 117 14.80 -19.26 -1.88
C ALA A 117 13.32 -19.33 -1.49
N PHE A 118 13.06 -19.60 -0.21
CA PHE A 118 11.73 -19.79 0.38
C PHE A 118 10.71 -18.72 -0.04
N ASN A 119 9.47 -19.13 -0.30
CA ASN A 119 8.38 -18.21 -0.68
C ASN A 119 7.57 -17.84 0.56
N ILE A 120 7.26 -16.55 0.73
CA ILE A 120 6.52 -16.08 1.91
C ILE A 120 5.13 -15.64 1.46
N TYR A 121 4.08 -16.17 2.06
CA TYR A 121 2.74 -15.65 1.81
C TYR A 121 2.60 -14.25 2.42
N ASP A 122 2.04 -13.31 1.68
CA ASP A 122 1.86 -11.92 2.10
C ASP A 122 1.19 -11.80 3.48
N LYS A 123 0.19 -12.64 3.74
CA LYS A 123 -0.46 -12.67 5.04
C LYS A 123 0.47 -13.12 6.18
N MET A 124 1.32 -14.12 5.96
CA MET A 124 2.27 -14.55 6.97
C MET A 124 3.25 -13.44 7.32
N LEU A 125 3.61 -12.63 6.32
CA LEU A 125 4.53 -11.54 6.50
C LEU A 125 3.94 -10.44 7.40
N HIS A 126 2.69 -10.04 7.16
CA HIS A 126 1.97 -9.11 8.03
C HIS A 126 1.88 -9.62 9.48
N PHE A 127 1.60 -10.92 9.64
CA PHE A 127 1.61 -11.55 10.97
C PHE A 127 2.98 -11.52 11.61
N ALA A 128 4.01 -11.94 10.87
CA ALA A 128 5.36 -12.04 11.38
C ALA A 128 5.89 -10.68 11.83
N VAL A 129 5.65 -9.62 11.06
CA VAL A 129 6.02 -8.23 11.43
C VAL A 129 5.37 -7.82 12.75
N HIS A 130 4.08 -8.12 12.92
CA HIS A 130 3.39 -7.85 14.17
C HIS A 130 3.97 -8.66 15.32
N ASP A 131 4.12 -9.97 15.15
CA ASP A 131 4.65 -10.87 16.18
C ASP A 131 6.05 -10.46 16.65
N MET A 132 6.97 -10.19 15.70
CA MET A 132 8.32 -9.70 15.99
C MET A 132 8.30 -8.41 16.81
N ALA A 133 7.49 -7.43 16.42
CA ALA A 133 7.45 -6.16 17.12
C ALA A 133 6.76 -6.27 18.49
N MET A 134 5.70 -7.08 18.60
CA MET A 134 5.05 -7.34 19.88
C MET A 134 5.99 -8.07 20.84
N HIS A 135 6.74 -9.05 20.34
CA HIS A 135 7.79 -9.70 21.11
C HIS A 135 8.75 -8.66 21.69
N GLU A 136 9.19 -7.69 20.88
CA GLU A 136 10.13 -6.68 21.34
C GLU A 136 9.54 -5.67 22.33
N VAL A 137 8.29 -5.24 22.14
CA VAL A 137 7.57 -4.38 23.09
C VAL A 137 7.47 -5.08 24.44
N CYS A 138 7.00 -6.34 24.44
CA CYS A 138 6.83 -7.13 25.65
C CYS A 138 8.16 -7.46 26.34
N ARG A 139 9.19 -7.81 25.56
CA ARG A 139 10.54 -8.12 26.08
C ARG A 139 11.15 -6.91 26.79
N ARG A 140 10.87 -5.69 26.33
CA ARG A 140 11.31 -4.44 26.96
C ARG A 140 10.38 -3.94 28.06
N ASN A 141 9.24 -4.60 28.28
CA ASN A 141 8.22 -4.18 29.24
C ASN A 141 7.74 -2.72 29.01
N ILE A 142 7.71 -2.30 27.74
CA ILE A 142 7.30 -0.94 27.35
C ILE A 142 5.82 -0.75 27.63
N GLU A 143 5.01 -1.77 27.37
CA GLU A 143 3.57 -1.75 27.58
C GLU A 143 3.22 -1.46 29.05
N GLN A 144 3.97 -2.05 29.99
CA GLN A 144 3.76 -1.81 31.41
C GLN A 144 4.23 -0.41 31.81
N THR A 145 5.39 0.02 31.31
CA THR A 145 5.94 1.36 31.58
C THR A 145 4.97 2.46 31.11
N VAL A 146 4.39 2.30 29.92
CA VAL A 146 3.38 3.20 29.37
C VAL A 146 2.09 3.12 30.19
N ALA A 147 1.66 1.92 30.57
CA ALA A 147 0.48 1.74 31.42
C ALA A 147 0.63 2.48 32.75
N ASP A 148 1.77 2.33 33.43
CA ASP A 148 2.05 2.95 34.72
C ASP A 148 2.06 4.48 34.62
N ALA A 149 2.51 5.04 33.49
CA ALA A 149 2.51 6.48 33.24
C ALA A 149 1.12 7.03 32.88
N VAL A 150 0.33 6.30 32.09
CA VAL A 150 -0.92 6.79 31.51
C VAL A 150 -2.14 6.47 32.38
N LEU A 151 -2.22 5.27 32.96
CA LEU A 151 -3.38 4.83 33.74
C LEU A 151 -3.74 5.77 34.90
N PRO A 152 -2.79 6.35 35.66
CA PRO A 152 -3.13 7.31 36.72
C PRO A 152 -3.85 8.57 36.22
N LEU A 153 -3.62 8.97 34.96
CA LEU A 153 -4.17 10.18 34.35
C LEU A 153 -5.58 9.97 33.76
N MET A 154 -6.07 8.73 33.71
CA MET A 154 -7.34 8.40 33.07
C MET A 154 -8.50 8.27 34.06
N PRO A 155 -9.75 8.50 33.62
CA PRO A 155 -10.95 8.13 34.38
C PRO A 155 -11.10 6.60 34.55
N ASP A 156 -11.71 6.15 35.65
CA ASP A 156 -11.78 4.72 36.02
C ASP A 156 -12.57 3.84 35.02
N ASP A 157 -13.56 4.40 34.33
CA ASP A 157 -14.31 3.71 33.27
C ASP A 157 -13.40 3.39 32.06
N ARG A 158 -12.41 4.25 31.78
CA ARG A 158 -11.43 4.06 30.71
C ARG A 158 -10.25 3.20 31.14
N LYS A 159 -9.80 3.29 32.40
CA LYS A 159 -8.70 2.45 32.94
C LYS A 159 -8.97 0.96 32.73
N ARG A 160 -10.20 0.52 33.02
CA ARG A 160 -10.60 -0.89 32.85
C ARG A 160 -10.43 -1.37 31.41
N LYS A 161 -10.92 -0.58 30.45
CA LYS A 161 -10.78 -0.89 29.02
C LYS A 161 -9.31 -0.87 28.57
N ALA A 162 -8.51 0.05 29.09
CA ALA A 162 -7.08 0.12 28.78
C ALA A 162 -6.33 -1.11 29.31
N LEU A 163 -6.62 -1.54 30.54
CA LEU A 163 -6.05 -2.76 31.14
C LEU A 163 -6.48 -4.04 30.40
N GLU A 164 -7.75 -4.14 30.01
CA GLU A 164 -8.24 -5.23 29.17
C GLU A 164 -7.49 -5.24 27.82
N TRP A 165 -7.33 -4.07 27.19
CA TRP A 165 -6.59 -3.95 25.94
C TRP A 165 -5.12 -4.35 26.07
N LEU A 166 -4.45 -3.97 27.17
CA LEU A 166 -3.06 -4.35 27.47
C LEU A 166 -2.90 -5.84 27.77
N ARG A 167 -3.87 -6.46 28.45
CA ARG A 167 -3.88 -7.91 28.66
C ARG A 167 -4.04 -8.64 27.32
N ASP A 168 -4.99 -8.17 26.52
CA ASP A 168 -5.29 -8.75 25.22
C ASP A 168 -4.18 -8.47 24.20
N PHE A 169 -3.37 -7.41 24.40
CA PHE A 169 -2.19 -7.07 23.59
C PHE A 169 -1.22 -8.24 23.46
N ARG A 170 -1.02 -9.01 24.53
CA ARG A 170 -0.13 -10.19 24.56
C ARG A 170 -0.75 -11.46 23.94
N LEU A 171 -2.07 -11.48 23.74
CA LEU A 171 -2.83 -12.67 23.35
C LEU A 171 -3.36 -12.58 21.91
N ARG A 172 -2.88 -11.61 21.11
CA ARG A 172 -3.47 -11.34 19.80
C ARG A 172 -3.11 -12.39 18.77
N ASP A 173 -4.14 -12.79 18.05
CA ASP A 173 -4.07 -13.67 16.91
C ASP A 173 -3.95 -12.86 15.60
N ILE A 174 -3.31 -13.46 14.59
CA ILE A 174 -3.23 -13.12 13.16
C ILE A 174 -4.45 -12.36 12.56
N TRP A 175 -5.65 -12.59 13.07
CA TRP A 175 -6.93 -12.08 12.54
C TRP A 175 -7.42 -10.78 13.18
N LYS A 176 -6.82 -10.31 14.28
CA LYS A 176 -7.27 -9.13 15.05
C LYS A 176 -6.15 -8.13 15.34
N LEU A 177 -5.36 -7.79 14.31
CA LEU A 177 -4.47 -6.63 14.37
C LEU A 177 -5.32 -5.37 14.65
N GLN A 178 -5.21 -4.82 15.85
CA GLN A 178 -5.74 -3.49 16.17
C GLN A 178 -4.68 -2.40 16.04
N SER A 179 -3.42 -2.80 15.87
CA SER A 179 -2.30 -1.89 15.72
C SER A 179 -2.09 -1.56 14.25
N ASP A 180 -1.70 -0.31 13.98
CA ASP A 180 -1.32 0.12 12.64
C ASP A 180 -0.02 -0.60 12.24
N GLU A 181 -0.09 -1.44 11.22
CA GLU A 181 1.05 -2.18 10.72
C GLU A 181 2.17 -1.24 10.27
N THR A 182 1.80 -0.08 9.72
CA THR A 182 2.72 0.93 9.22
C THR A 182 3.66 1.43 10.31
N ASP A 183 3.11 1.66 11.50
CA ASP A 183 3.88 2.12 12.67
C ASP A 183 4.77 1.02 13.22
N ILE A 184 4.24 -0.21 13.27
CA ILE A 184 4.94 -1.37 13.82
C ILE A 184 6.16 -1.75 12.97
N ALA A 185 6.04 -1.73 11.65
CA ALA A 185 7.15 -2.08 10.77
C ALA A 185 8.29 -1.05 10.79
N LEU A 186 8.10 0.13 11.40
CA LEU A 186 9.18 1.09 11.62
C LEU A 186 10.24 0.56 12.60
N VAL A 187 9.85 -0.34 13.52
CA VAL A 187 10.78 -0.96 14.48
C VAL A 187 11.77 -1.91 13.79
N ILE A 188 11.37 -2.46 12.64
CA ILE A 188 12.15 -3.42 11.86
C ILE A 188 12.94 -2.65 10.79
N ASP A 189 14.26 -2.73 10.80
CA ASP A 189 15.11 -2.19 9.73
C ASP A 189 14.95 -3.04 8.46
N ARG A 190 15.30 -4.33 8.58
CA ARG A 190 15.28 -5.32 7.50
C ARG A 190 15.05 -6.74 8.04
N ILE A 191 14.58 -7.63 7.17
CA ILE A 191 14.36 -9.05 7.44
C ILE A 191 15.14 -9.85 6.40
N VAL A 192 16.13 -10.61 6.83
CA VAL A 192 16.94 -11.49 5.98
C VAL A 192 16.36 -12.90 6.05
N VAL A 193 15.80 -13.38 4.94
CA VAL A 193 15.12 -14.67 4.85
C VAL A 193 16.11 -15.74 4.42
N MET A 194 16.30 -16.75 5.25
CA MET A 194 17.20 -17.88 5.03
C MET A 194 16.55 -18.96 4.14
N GLU A 195 17.34 -19.95 3.71
CA GLU A 195 16.87 -21.00 2.79
C GLU A 195 15.86 -21.96 3.41
N ASP A 196 15.96 -22.19 4.72
CA ASP A 196 15.14 -23.10 5.53
C ASP A 196 13.80 -22.48 5.99
N GLY A 197 13.55 -21.20 5.68
CA GLY A 197 12.39 -20.47 6.16
C GLY A 197 12.60 -19.84 7.54
N ALA A 198 13.81 -19.89 8.11
CA ALA A 198 14.20 -18.99 9.18
C ALA A 198 14.45 -17.58 8.63
N ALA A 199 14.45 -16.59 9.50
CA ALA A 199 14.72 -15.20 9.18
C ALA A 199 15.50 -14.52 10.30
N GLU A 200 16.45 -13.68 9.91
CA GLU A 200 17.12 -12.73 10.80
C GLU A 200 16.45 -11.37 10.66
N VAL A 201 15.90 -10.89 11.76
CA VAL A 201 15.18 -9.62 11.86
C VAL A 201 16.12 -8.62 12.49
N HIS A 202 16.54 -7.63 11.71
CA HIS A 202 17.36 -6.54 12.19
C HIS A 202 16.44 -5.40 12.60
N LEU A 203 16.58 -4.95 13.83
CA LEU A 203 15.83 -3.85 14.40
C LEU A 203 16.55 -2.51 14.15
N ILE A 204 15.84 -1.40 14.36
CA ILE A 204 16.40 -0.05 14.21
C ILE A 204 17.54 0.28 15.19
N ASP A 205 17.65 -0.45 16.30
CA ASP A 205 18.71 -0.31 17.29
C ASP A 205 19.85 -1.31 17.07
N GLU A 206 19.99 -1.80 15.83
CA GLU A 206 21.04 -2.70 15.35
C GLU A 206 21.03 -4.11 15.95
N LYS A 207 20.06 -4.41 16.83
CA LYS A 207 19.87 -5.77 17.36
C LYS A 207 19.34 -6.70 16.29
N VAL A 208 19.75 -7.96 16.38
CA VAL A 208 19.33 -9.04 15.49
C VAL A 208 18.52 -10.05 16.28
N GLN A 209 17.39 -10.49 15.72
CA GLN A 209 16.52 -11.51 16.28
C GLN A 209 16.28 -12.61 15.25
N ASN A 210 16.30 -13.86 15.72
CA ASN A 210 15.94 -14.98 14.87
C ASN A 210 14.43 -15.20 14.96
N TYR A 211 13.80 -15.36 13.80
CA TYR A 211 12.38 -15.61 13.65
C TYR A 211 12.18 -16.77 12.70
N THR A 212 11.30 -17.70 13.04
CA THR A 212 10.94 -18.80 12.15
C THR A 212 9.52 -18.59 11.67
N PHE A 213 9.33 -18.53 10.34
CA PHE A 213 7.99 -18.42 9.79
C PHE A 213 7.18 -19.67 10.14
N PRO A 214 5.97 -19.53 10.72
CA PRO A 214 5.13 -20.67 11.05
C PRO A 214 4.65 -21.37 9.78
N GLU A 215 4.29 -22.66 9.87
CA GLU A 215 3.64 -23.32 8.73
C GLU A 215 2.31 -22.65 8.41
N PHE A 216 2.15 -22.26 7.14
CA PHE A 216 0.92 -21.65 6.67
C PHE A 216 0.17 -22.62 5.76
N HIS A 217 -1.04 -22.97 6.18
CA HIS A 217 -1.95 -23.81 5.40
C HIS A 217 -2.97 -22.95 4.64
N PRO A 218 -2.82 -22.77 3.30
CA PRO A 218 -3.70 -21.91 2.52
C PRO A 218 -5.18 -22.34 2.54
N ALA A 219 -5.44 -23.64 2.72
CA ALA A 219 -6.79 -24.21 2.81
C ALA A 219 -7.53 -23.79 4.08
N GLN A 220 -6.85 -23.78 5.23
CA GLN A 220 -7.41 -23.31 6.50
C GLN A 220 -7.72 -21.82 6.41
N TYR A 221 -6.77 -21.03 5.87
CA TYR A 221 -6.95 -19.61 5.61
C TYR A 221 -8.20 -19.31 4.75
N LYS A 222 -8.44 -20.11 3.70
CA LYS A 222 -9.62 -19.98 2.84
C LYS A 222 -10.93 -20.20 3.63
N ALA A 223 -10.97 -21.23 4.47
CA ALA A 223 -12.16 -21.56 5.26
C ALA A 223 -12.49 -20.44 6.26
N GLU A 224 -11.48 -19.86 6.90
CA GLU A 224 -11.66 -18.78 7.88
C GLU A 224 -12.11 -17.48 7.22
N ARG A 225 -11.53 -17.09 6.09
CA ARG A 225 -11.96 -15.90 5.33
C ARG A 225 -13.40 -16.04 4.83
N GLN A 226 -13.80 -17.24 4.45
CA GLN A 226 -15.19 -17.52 4.05
C GLN A 226 -16.14 -17.35 5.24
N LYS A 227 -15.80 -17.93 6.40
CA LYS A 227 -16.55 -17.73 7.66
C LYS A 227 -16.67 -16.24 8.03
N GLU A 228 -15.61 -15.44 7.89
CA GLU A 228 -15.68 -14.00 8.15
C GLU A 228 -16.56 -13.24 7.16
N LYS A 229 -16.47 -13.57 5.87
CA LYS A 229 -17.35 -12.98 4.84
C LYS A 229 -18.82 -13.32 5.13
N ASP A 230 -19.08 -14.54 5.58
CA ASP A 230 -20.42 -14.98 5.93
C ASP A 230 -20.91 -14.34 7.25
N LYS A 231 -20.03 -14.08 8.22
CA LYS A 231 -20.35 -13.26 9.41
C LYS A 231 -20.64 -11.79 9.07
N LYS A 232 -19.93 -11.21 8.09
CA LYS A 232 -20.11 -9.82 7.64
C LYS A 232 -21.28 -9.64 6.67
N LYS A 233 -21.80 -10.72 6.08
CA LYS A 233 -23.04 -10.67 5.29
C LYS A 233 -24.18 -10.34 6.24
N LYS A 234 -24.70 -9.11 6.14
CA LYS A 234 -26.00 -8.76 6.74
C LYS A 234 -27.05 -9.77 6.24
N PRO A 235 -27.99 -10.22 7.09
CA PRO A 235 -29.11 -11.02 6.61
C PRO A 235 -29.77 -10.26 5.46
N ALA A 236 -30.01 -10.96 4.34
CA ALA A 236 -30.67 -10.37 3.19
C ALA A 236 -31.96 -9.71 3.67
N ARG A 237 -32.10 -8.39 3.48
CA ARG A 237 -33.39 -7.72 3.70
C ARG A 237 -34.38 -8.44 2.79
N LYS A 238 -35.40 -9.09 3.38
CA LYS A 238 -36.51 -9.63 2.60
C LYS A 238 -36.97 -8.52 1.65
N PRO A 239 -37.07 -8.77 0.32
CA PRO A 239 -37.52 -7.75 -0.60
C PRO A 239 -38.92 -7.33 -0.15
N VAL A 240 -39.05 -6.09 0.32
CA VAL A 240 -40.37 -5.49 0.57
C VAL A 240 -41.08 -5.46 -0.79
N PRO A 241 -42.31 -6.01 -0.91
CA PRO A 241 -43.05 -5.94 -2.15
C PRO A 241 -43.19 -4.47 -2.54
N LYS A 242 -42.61 -4.09 -3.68
CA LYS A 242 -42.74 -2.73 -4.19
C LYS A 242 -44.16 -2.59 -4.69
N VAL A 243 -44.96 -1.76 -4.02
CA VAL A 243 -46.30 -1.40 -4.47
C VAL A 243 -46.16 -0.26 -5.50
N PRO A 244 -46.77 -0.34 -6.70
CA PRO A 244 -46.78 0.76 -7.64
C PRO A 244 -47.43 1.98 -6.97
N THR A 245 -46.76 3.13 -7.01
CA THR A 245 -47.16 4.31 -6.21
C THR A 245 -47.87 5.37 -7.05
N VAL A 246 -47.80 5.29 -8.38
CA VAL A 246 -48.41 6.28 -9.28
C VAL A 246 -48.99 5.57 -10.51
N MET A 247 -50.23 5.90 -10.85
CA MET A 247 -50.84 5.53 -12.14
C MET A 247 -50.80 6.72 -13.07
N THR A 248 -50.09 6.59 -14.19
CA THR A 248 -50.08 7.59 -15.28
C THR A 248 -50.82 7.02 -16.48
N LEU A 249 -51.32 7.86 -17.38
CA LEU A 249 -52.00 7.39 -18.59
C LEU A 249 -51.04 7.38 -19.78
N CYS A 250 -51.19 6.42 -20.68
CA CYS A 250 -50.47 6.36 -21.95
C CYS A 250 -50.89 7.52 -22.84
N GLU A 251 -49.93 8.29 -23.35
CA GLU A 251 -50.19 9.45 -24.21
C GLU A 251 -50.76 9.07 -25.60
N ASN A 252 -50.73 7.79 -25.99
CA ASN A 252 -51.29 7.31 -27.25
C ASN A 252 -52.67 6.67 -27.11
N CYS A 253 -52.80 5.65 -26.26
CA CYS A 253 -54.04 4.88 -26.12
C CYS A 253 -54.86 5.23 -24.87
N GLY A 254 -54.34 6.06 -23.97
CA GLY A 254 -55.00 6.42 -22.71
C GLY A 254 -55.00 5.34 -21.64
N GLU A 255 -54.42 4.15 -21.89
CA GLU A 255 -54.38 3.08 -20.88
C GLU A 255 -53.52 3.44 -19.66
N SER A 256 -53.92 2.92 -18.50
CA SER A 256 -53.20 3.17 -17.25
C SER A 256 -51.88 2.41 -17.15
N ILE A 257 -50.81 3.14 -16.83
CA ILE A 257 -49.45 2.67 -16.65
C ILE A 257 -49.12 2.70 -15.15
N GLN A 258 -48.82 1.52 -14.60
CA GLN A 258 -48.33 1.39 -13.23
C GLN A 258 -46.86 1.80 -13.15
N GLN A 259 -46.56 2.76 -12.28
CA GLN A 259 -45.21 3.26 -12.08
C GLN A 259 -44.81 3.35 -10.60
N TYR A 260 -43.53 3.09 -10.35
CA TYR A 260 -42.89 3.25 -9.05
C TYR A 260 -42.34 4.67 -8.88
N ALA A 261 -42.57 5.26 -7.71
CA ALA A 261 -42.04 6.57 -7.34
C ALA A 261 -40.50 6.63 -7.49
N GLY A 262 -39.98 7.78 -7.93
CA GLY A 262 -38.53 8.03 -8.10
C GLY A 262 -37.91 7.53 -9.41
N ARG A 263 -38.69 6.96 -10.34
CA ARG A 263 -38.23 6.63 -11.71
C ARG A 263 -38.75 7.64 -12.73
N LYS A 264 -38.03 7.81 -13.85
CA LYS A 264 -38.45 8.67 -14.96
C LYS A 264 -39.87 8.28 -15.43
N PRO A 265 -40.80 9.24 -15.60
CA PRO A 265 -42.19 8.96 -15.97
C PRO A 265 -42.29 8.19 -17.28
N LYS A 266 -43.03 7.08 -17.27
CA LYS A 266 -43.36 6.32 -18.49
C LYS A 266 -44.50 7.03 -19.21
N ARG A 267 -44.24 7.46 -20.45
CA ARG A 267 -45.19 8.13 -21.34
C ARG A 267 -46.09 7.17 -22.14
N PHE A 268 -45.62 5.94 -22.37
CA PHE A 268 -46.31 4.94 -23.21
C PHE A 268 -46.39 3.58 -22.53
N CYS A 269 -47.49 2.86 -22.73
CA CYS A 269 -47.70 1.52 -22.17
C CYS A 269 -46.84 0.45 -22.86
N CYS A 270 -46.61 0.59 -24.17
CA CYS A 270 -45.82 -0.34 -24.98
C CYS A 270 -45.02 0.38 -26.08
N ASN A 271 -44.09 -0.34 -26.72
CA ASN A 271 -43.30 0.18 -27.84
C ASN A 271 -44.16 0.55 -29.06
N GLU A 272 -45.28 -0.14 -29.27
CA GLU A 272 -46.18 0.13 -30.38
C GLU A 272 -46.87 1.49 -30.23
N CYS A 273 -47.44 1.76 -29.05
CA CYS A 273 -48.02 3.06 -28.72
C CYS A 273 -47.01 4.21 -28.83
N ARG A 274 -45.77 3.97 -28.38
CA ARG A 274 -44.69 4.94 -28.53
C ARG A 274 -44.43 5.27 -30.00
N ASN A 275 -44.33 4.24 -30.84
CA ASN A 275 -43.99 4.43 -32.25
C ASN A 275 -45.14 5.08 -33.03
N GLN A 276 -46.39 4.67 -32.78
CA GLN A 276 -47.57 5.31 -33.37
C GLN A 276 -47.66 6.79 -33.03
N TRP A 277 -47.48 7.12 -31.75
CA TRP A 277 -47.54 8.50 -31.29
C TRP A 277 -46.45 9.37 -31.92
N TRP A 278 -45.20 8.91 -31.95
CA TRP A 278 -44.09 9.65 -32.59
C TRP A 278 -44.23 9.78 -34.11
N ASN A 279 -44.85 8.80 -34.78
CA ASN A 279 -45.13 8.88 -36.21
C ASN A 279 -46.25 9.87 -36.55
N GLN A 280 -47.15 10.15 -35.60
CA GLN A 280 -48.19 11.17 -35.75
C GLN A 280 -47.72 12.56 -35.31
N HIS A 281 -46.75 12.64 -34.39
CA HIS A 281 -46.21 13.89 -33.82
C HIS A 281 -44.77 14.14 -34.29
N LEU A 282 -44.56 14.09 -35.61
CA LEU A 282 -43.24 14.26 -36.24
C LEU A 282 -42.65 15.66 -36.06
N ASP A 283 -43.51 16.66 -35.86
CA ASP A 283 -43.18 18.06 -35.54
C ASP A 283 -42.47 18.21 -34.18
N GLN A 284 -42.73 17.30 -33.24
CA GLN A 284 -42.10 17.28 -31.93
C GLN A 284 -40.77 16.49 -31.90
N VAL A 285 -40.45 15.79 -32.99
CA VAL A 285 -39.19 15.06 -33.12
C VAL A 285 -38.09 16.04 -33.52
N LYS A 286 -37.24 16.43 -32.56
CA LYS A 286 -36.03 17.21 -32.82
C LYS A 286 -35.02 16.40 -33.63
N ARG A 287 -35.17 16.39 -34.96
CA ARG A 287 -34.22 15.76 -35.88
C ARG A 287 -32.94 16.59 -35.92
N LYS A 288 -31.87 16.10 -35.29
CA LYS A 288 -30.51 16.60 -35.53
C LYS A 288 -29.87 15.71 -36.58
N SER A 289 -29.57 16.25 -37.76
CA SER A 289 -28.65 15.62 -38.69
C SER A 289 -27.23 15.80 -38.17
N TYR A 290 -26.53 14.69 -37.95
CA TYR A 290 -25.08 14.71 -37.79
C TYR A 290 -24.50 14.57 -39.19
N TYR A 291 -23.92 15.65 -39.70
CA TYR A 291 -23.00 15.59 -40.82
C TYR A 291 -21.60 15.39 -40.22
N GLU A 292 -20.91 14.33 -40.63
CA GLU A 292 -19.49 14.12 -40.31
C GLU A 292 -18.60 15.14 -41.02
#